data_AF-A0A9E4KRG9-F1
#
_entry.id   AF-A0A9E4KRG9-F1
#
_cell.length_a   1.000
_cell.length_b   1.000
_cell.length_c   1.000
_cell.angle_alpha   90.00
_cell.angle_beta   90.00
_cell.angle_gamma   90.00
#
_symmetry.space_group_name_H-M   'P 1'
#
loop_
_entity.id
_entity.type
_entity.pdbx_description
1 polymer ?
#
loop_
_entity_poly.entity_id
_entity_poly.type
_entity_poly.pdbx_seq_one_letter_code
_entity_poly.pdbx_strand_id
1 'polypeptide(L)'
;MAPKYEIGQRVKVLMQVTGGTIRTPFFVRGKKGVIVASHGPVGNPRELAYGNRNAPRVPLYGVSFHMAHLYDEDPDILTDRVVVDIWEDWLVPNILERADTRPIDREEHGLSYYDRRIAALGNLLNAKGFMNIDESRRLVAELDYERRGTEHPMVNHE
;
A
#
# COMPACT_ATOMS: atom_id res chain seq x y z
N MET A 1 6.53 -8.95 -29.37
CA MET A 1 7.45 -8.30 -28.41
C MET A 1 7.41 -9.14 -27.15
N ALA A 2 8.55 -9.59 -26.64
CA ALA A 2 8.59 -10.40 -25.41
C ALA A 2 8.19 -9.52 -24.21
N PRO A 3 7.44 -10.05 -23.21
CA PRO A 3 7.06 -9.29 -22.03
C PRO A 3 8.30 -8.86 -21.25
N LYS A 4 8.40 -7.58 -20.89
CA LYS A 4 9.55 -7.03 -20.14
C LYS A 4 9.54 -7.43 -18.67
N TYR A 5 8.38 -7.81 -18.13
CA TYR A 5 8.21 -8.09 -16.72
C TYR A 5 7.47 -9.41 -16.47
N GLU A 6 7.74 -10.00 -15.31
CA GLU A 6 7.16 -11.27 -14.87
C GLU A 6 6.18 -11.09 -13.70
N ILE A 7 5.26 -12.05 -13.53
CA ILE A 7 4.36 -12.07 -12.37
C ILE A 7 5.21 -12.24 -11.09
N GLY A 8 4.88 -11.47 -10.06
CA GLY A 8 5.65 -11.37 -8.82
C GLY A 8 6.73 -10.30 -8.84
N GLN A 9 7.05 -9.71 -10.00
CA GLN A 9 8.08 -8.67 -10.09
C GLN A 9 7.61 -7.35 -9.47
N ARG A 10 8.49 -6.73 -8.69
CA ARG A 10 8.29 -5.38 -8.14
C ARG A 10 8.56 -4.32 -9.20
N VAL A 11 7.62 -3.40 -9.34
CA VAL A 11 7.68 -2.29 -10.31
C VAL A 11 7.32 -0.98 -9.63
N LYS A 12 7.74 0.13 -10.26
CA LYS A 12 7.32 1.48 -9.90
C LYS A 12 6.63 2.10 -11.10
N VAL A 13 5.53 2.81 -10.85
CA VAL A 13 4.84 3.58 -11.88
C VAL A 13 5.54 4.93 -12.05
N LEU A 14 5.80 5.31 -13.31
CA LEU A 14 6.38 6.61 -13.63
C LEU A 14 5.43 7.77 -13.28
N MET A 15 5.99 8.93 -12.96
CA MET A 15 5.20 10.15 -12.71
C MET A 15 4.56 10.70 -13.99
N GLN A 16 5.24 10.51 -15.12
CA GLN A 16 4.83 10.96 -16.44
C GLN A 16 5.53 10.12 -17.51
N VAL A 17 4.86 9.95 -18.65
CA VAL A 17 5.42 9.31 -19.85
C VAL A 17 5.12 10.22 -21.04
N THR A 18 6.15 10.79 -21.65
CA THR A 18 6.00 11.55 -22.89
C THR A 18 5.49 10.62 -23.99
N GLY A 19 4.38 10.96 -24.64
CA GLY A 19 3.83 10.08 -25.70
C GLY A 19 3.10 8.83 -25.18
N GLY A 20 3.13 8.55 -23.87
CA GLY A 20 2.58 7.33 -23.29
C GLY A 20 1.06 7.26 -23.24
N THR A 21 0.54 6.09 -22.86
CA THR A 21 -0.91 5.89 -22.72
C THR A 21 -1.53 6.84 -21.68
N ILE A 22 -2.71 7.40 -21.94
CA ILE A 22 -3.33 8.42 -21.06
C ILE A 22 -4.11 7.86 -19.86
N ARG A 23 -4.24 6.53 -19.78
CA ARG A 23 -5.18 5.86 -18.87
C ARG A 23 -4.59 5.52 -17.51
N THR A 24 -3.31 5.76 -17.27
CA THR A 24 -2.68 5.52 -15.96
C THR A 24 -3.17 6.54 -14.92
N PRO A 25 -3.93 6.11 -13.89
CA PRO A 25 -4.54 7.01 -12.91
C PRO A 25 -3.50 7.80 -12.11
N PHE A 26 -3.84 9.01 -11.66
CA PHE A 26 -2.91 9.85 -10.90
C PHE A 26 -2.45 9.23 -9.58
N PHE A 27 -3.34 8.56 -8.85
CA PHE A 27 -3.05 8.04 -7.51
C PHE A 27 -2.01 6.92 -7.48
N VAL A 28 -1.78 6.22 -8.60
CA VAL A 28 -0.72 5.19 -8.69
C VAL A 28 0.62 5.74 -9.19
N ARG A 29 0.66 6.96 -9.73
CA ARG A 29 1.89 7.52 -10.31
C ARG A 29 2.94 7.75 -9.21
N GLY A 30 4.16 7.31 -9.47
CA GLY A 30 5.26 7.34 -8.49
C GLY A 30 5.19 6.26 -7.42
N LYS A 31 4.08 5.51 -7.32
CA LYS A 31 3.90 4.47 -6.30
C LYS A 31 4.52 3.14 -6.75
N LYS A 32 4.86 2.29 -5.76
CA LYS A 32 5.48 0.97 -5.95
C LYS A 32 4.40 -0.12 -5.88
N GLY A 33 4.49 -1.12 -6.74
CA GLY A 33 3.55 -2.24 -6.78
C GLY A 33 4.20 -3.55 -7.21
N VAL A 34 3.39 -4.60 -7.27
CA VAL A 34 3.81 -5.96 -7.69
C VAL A 34 2.95 -6.42 -8.86
N ILE A 35 3.56 -6.99 -9.90
CA ILE A 35 2.80 -7.55 -11.02
C ILE A 35 2.08 -8.81 -10.56
N VAL A 36 0.77 -8.86 -10.75
CA VAL A 36 -0.08 -10.02 -10.41
C VAL A 36 -0.72 -10.67 -11.63
N ALA A 37 -0.75 -9.98 -12.77
CA ALA A 37 -1.28 -10.50 -14.02
C ALA A 37 -0.54 -9.92 -15.24
N SER A 38 -0.47 -10.70 -16.32
CA SER A 38 -0.05 -10.23 -17.65
C SER A 38 -1.17 -10.52 -18.64
N HIS A 39 -1.70 -9.47 -19.27
CA HIS A 39 -2.82 -9.56 -20.23
C HIS A 39 -2.36 -9.59 -21.69
N GLY A 40 -1.04 -9.55 -21.92
CA GLY A 40 -0.45 -9.49 -23.24
C GLY A 40 -0.63 -8.13 -23.94
N PRO A 41 -0.36 -8.05 -25.26
CA PRO A 41 -0.29 -6.80 -25.99
C PRO A 41 -1.68 -6.22 -26.36
N VAL A 42 -1.99 -5.06 -25.78
CA VAL A 42 -3.23 -4.30 -26.02
C VAL A 42 -2.89 -3.01 -26.78
N GLY A 43 -3.74 -2.60 -27.73
CA GLY A 43 -3.52 -1.39 -28.52
C GLY A 43 -3.45 -0.13 -27.66
N ASN A 44 -2.59 0.83 -28.02
CA ASN A 44 -2.47 2.08 -27.30
C ASN A 44 -3.81 2.85 -27.29
N PRO A 45 -4.42 3.10 -26.11
CA PRO A 45 -5.74 3.72 -26.01
C PRO A 45 -5.76 5.16 -26.54
N ARG A 46 -4.64 5.89 -26.53
CA ARG A 46 -4.55 7.23 -27.11
C ARG A 46 -4.77 7.16 -28.61
N GLU A 47 -4.05 6.29 -29.30
CA GLU A 47 -4.16 6.16 -30.76
C GLU A 47 -5.49 5.53 -31.19
N LEU A 48 -5.99 4.56 -30.42
CA LEU A 48 -7.33 4.01 -30.63
C LEU A 48 -8.42 5.07 -30.48
N ALA A 49 -8.28 6.02 -29.55
CA ALA A 49 -9.22 7.13 -29.39
C ALA A 49 -9.24 8.07 -30.61
N TYR A 50 -8.14 8.16 -31.37
CA TYR A 50 -8.05 8.89 -32.64
C TYR A 50 -8.38 8.02 -33.86
N GLY A 51 -8.88 6.80 -33.67
CA GLY A 51 -9.31 5.92 -34.75
C GLY A 51 -8.18 5.17 -35.47
N ASN A 52 -6.94 5.23 -34.99
CA ASN A 52 -5.85 4.45 -35.58
C ASN A 52 -5.97 2.97 -35.18
N ARG A 53 -6.55 2.15 -36.06
CA ARG A 53 -6.69 0.70 -35.85
C ARG A 53 -5.37 -0.06 -35.88
N ASN A 54 -4.31 0.56 -36.42
CA ASN A 54 -2.97 0.00 -36.47
C ASN A 54 -2.09 0.51 -35.30
N ALA A 55 -2.72 1.01 -34.24
CA ALA A 55 -2.03 1.49 -33.05
C ALA A 55 -1.01 0.45 -32.55
N PRO A 56 0.21 0.87 -32.18
CA PRO A 56 1.19 0.00 -31.55
C PRO A 56 0.57 -0.71 -30.35
N ARG A 57 0.77 -2.03 -30.29
CA ARG A 57 0.27 -2.87 -29.19
C ARG A 57 1.35 -2.99 -28.14
N VAL A 58 1.05 -2.52 -26.94
CA VAL A 58 1.96 -2.49 -25.80
C VAL A 58 1.44 -3.47 -24.74
N PRO A 59 2.28 -4.29 -24.10
CA PRO A 59 1.84 -5.18 -23.04
C PRO A 59 1.12 -4.46 -21.90
N LEU A 60 0.05 -5.07 -21.39
CA LEU A 60 -0.73 -4.59 -20.26
C LEU A 60 -0.56 -5.53 -19.07
N TYR A 61 -0.28 -4.97 -17.90
CA TYR A 61 -0.04 -5.72 -16.66
C TYR A 61 -1.03 -5.30 -15.58
N GLY A 62 -1.55 -6.27 -14.84
CA GLY A 62 -2.25 -6.00 -13.59
C GLY A 62 -1.22 -5.80 -12.47
N VAL A 63 -1.19 -4.62 -11.87
CA VAL A 63 -0.25 -4.28 -10.79
C VAL A 63 -1.02 -4.09 -9.49
N SER A 64 -0.65 -4.86 -8.47
CA SER A 64 -1.22 -4.79 -7.13
C SER A 64 -0.47 -3.78 -6.26
N PHE A 65 -1.24 -2.90 -5.61
CA PHE A 65 -0.78 -1.89 -4.67
C PHE A 65 -1.44 -2.10 -3.31
N HIS A 66 -0.71 -1.84 -2.23
CA HIS A 66 -1.30 -1.74 -0.90
C HIS A 66 -2.01 -0.38 -0.79
N MET A 67 -3.26 -0.36 -0.35
CA MET A 67 -4.05 0.88 -0.28
C MET A 67 -3.41 1.89 0.67
N ALA A 68 -2.89 1.45 1.82
CA ALA A 68 -2.12 2.31 2.72
C ALA A 68 -0.97 3.07 2.01
N HIS A 69 -0.21 2.42 1.13
CA HIS A 69 0.89 3.07 0.40
C HIS A 69 0.41 4.05 -0.68
N LEU A 70 -0.81 3.88 -1.20
CA LEU A 70 -1.38 4.80 -2.18
C LEU A 70 -1.80 6.12 -1.54
N TYR A 71 -2.36 6.04 -0.34
CA TYR A 71 -2.94 7.18 0.39
C TYR A 71 -2.06 7.70 1.53
N ASP A 72 -0.88 7.11 1.73
CA ASP A 72 0.06 7.44 2.81
C ASP A 72 -0.59 7.30 4.20
N GLU A 73 -1.36 6.22 4.35
CA GLU A 73 -2.07 5.80 5.57
C GLU A 73 -1.32 4.64 6.27
N ASP A 74 -1.78 4.28 7.47
CA ASP A 74 -1.26 3.13 8.22
C ASP A 74 -1.65 1.79 7.54
N PRO A 75 -0.68 0.90 7.23
CA PRO A 75 -0.95 -0.44 6.72
C PRO A 75 -1.87 -1.30 7.57
N ASP A 76 -1.86 -1.12 8.90
CA ASP A 76 -2.68 -1.89 9.83
C ASP A 76 -4.14 -1.43 9.83
N ILE A 77 -4.40 -0.19 9.39
CA ILE A 77 -5.75 0.37 9.23
C ILE A 77 -6.31 0.06 7.84
N LEU A 78 -5.48 0.19 6.81
CA LEU A 78 -5.89 0.07 5.41
C LEU A 78 -5.14 -1.07 4.70
N THR A 79 -5.48 -2.29 5.12
CA THR A 79 -4.88 -3.57 4.70
C THR A 79 -5.26 -4.01 3.29
N ASP A 80 -6.28 -3.40 2.71
CA ASP A 80 -6.79 -3.73 1.38
C ASP A 80 -5.74 -3.52 0.29
N ARG A 81 -5.89 -4.28 -0.80
CA ARG A 81 -5.07 -4.15 -2.00
C ARG A 81 -5.94 -3.81 -3.19
N VAL A 82 -5.44 -2.91 -4.04
CA VAL A 82 -6.06 -2.60 -5.33
C VAL A 82 -5.19 -3.10 -6.46
N VAL A 83 -5.81 -3.68 -7.49
CA VAL A 83 -5.14 -4.08 -8.73
C VAL A 83 -5.54 -3.08 -9.81
N VAL A 84 -4.54 -2.52 -10.48
CA VAL A 84 -4.73 -1.55 -11.57
C VAL A 84 -4.02 -2.07 -12.80
N ASP A 85 -4.73 -2.08 -13.93
CA ASP A 85 -4.15 -2.43 -15.23
C ASP A 85 -3.33 -1.25 -15.77
N ILE A 86 -2.03 -1.47 -15.98
CA ILE A 86 -1.04 -0.46 -16.37
C ILE A 86 -0.22 -0.99 -17.55
N TRP A 87 -0.04 -0.15 -18.58
CA TRP A 87 0.78 -0.48 -19.75
C TRP A 87 2.27 -0.49 -19.41
N GLU A 88 3.03 -1.32 -20.12
CA GLU A 88 4.47 -1.54 -19.93
C GLU A 88 5.31 -0.26 -19.94
N ASP A 89 4.92 0.74 -20.75
CA ASP A 89 5.60 2.02 -20.92
C ASP A 89 5.57 2.90 -19.65
N TRP A 90 4.60 2.66 -18.76
CA TRP A 90 4.49 3.35 -17.48
C TRP A 90 5.29 2.71 -16.35
N LEU A 91 5.82 1.52 -16.56
CA LEU A 91 6.47 0.74 -15.52
C LEU A 91 7.98 0.80 -15.66
N VAL A 92 8.66 0.86 -14.53
CA VAL A 92 10.10 0.60 -14.42
C VAL A 92 10.38 -0.44 -13.34
N PRO A 93 11.44 -1.26 -13.47
CA PRO A 93 11.84 -2.18 -12.42
C PRO A 93 12.06 -1.43 -11.09
N ASN A 94 11.47 -1.93 -10.00
CA ASN A 94 11.77 -1.44 -8.66
C ASN A 94 12.69 -2.45 -7.95
N ILE A 95 13.97 -2.45 -8.34
CA ILE A 95 14.98 -3.42 -7.88
C ILE A 95 15.53 -3.05 -6.49
N LEU A 96 15.22 -1.85 -6.00
CA LEU A 96 15.67 -1.37 -4.70
C LEU A 96 14.61 -1.67 -3.63
N GLU A 97 14.74 -2.85 -3.02
CA GLU A 97 14.55 -3.10 -1.58
C GLU A 97 14.86 -4.59 -1.32
N ARG A 98 16.12 -4.85 -0.94
CA ARG A 98 16.40 -5.92 0.04
C ARG A 98 15.45 -5.68 1.23
N ALA A 99 14.97 -6.77 1.82
CA ALA A 99 14.04 -6.80 2.96
C ALA A 99 14.20 -5.57 3.86
N ASP A 100 13.08 -4.95 4.22
CA ASP A 100 13.04 -3.75 5.07
C ASP A 100 13.89 -3.95 6.33
N THR A 101 15.16 -3.55 6.28
CA THR A 101 16.10 -3.50 7.40
C THR A 101 16.13 -2.08 7.98
N ARG A 102 15.04 -1.31 7.86
CA ARG A 102 14.95 -0.08 8.63
C ARG A 102 14.88 -0.50 10.11
N PRO A 103 15.73 0.05 10.98
CA PRO A 103 15.51 -0.09 12.42
C PRO A 103 14.09 0.39 12.71
N ILE A 104 13.38 -0.32 13.59
CA ILE A 104 12.05 0.07 14.07
C ILE A 104 12.09 1.56 14.35
N ASP A 105 11.23 2.33 13.68
CA ASP A 105 11.11 3.76 13.93
C ASP A 105 10.67 3.96 15.37
N ARG A 106 11.53 4.60 16.17
CA ARG A 106 11.30 4.92 17.58
C ARG A 106 11.13 6.41 17.78
N GLU A 107 11.03 7.20 16.71
CA GLU A 107 10.74 8.63 16.83
C GLU A 107 9.32 8.83 17.40
N GLU A 108 9.16 9.81 18.29
CA GLU A 108 7.85 10.19 18.81
C GLU A 108 7.02 10.80 17.66
N HIS A 109 6.21 9.98 17.00
CA HIS A 109 5.28 10.45 16.01
C HIS A 109 4.29 11.43 16.66
N GLY A 110 4.28 12.68 16.19
CA GLY A 110 3.21 13.61 16.53
C GLY A 110 1.87 12.98 16.15
N LEU A 111 0.95 12.88 17.10
CA LEU A 111 -0.37 12.23 16.94
C LEU A 111 -0.95 12.51 15.55
N SER A 112 -1.27 11.45 14.80
CA SER A 112 -1.94 11.57 13.50
C SER A 112 -3.22 12.41 13.63
N TYR A 113 -3.75 12.92 12.52
CA TYR A 113 -5.06 13.57 12.55
C TYR A 113 -6.13 12.66 13.18
N TYR A 114 -6.06 11.36 12.88
CA TYR A 114 -6.93 10.35 13.46
C TYR A 114 -6.69 10.19 14.97
N ASP A 115 -5.44 10.06 15.41
CA ASP A 115 -5.12 9.91 16.84
C ASP A 115 -5.51 11.13 17.66
N ARG A 116 -5.33 12.34 17.10
CA ARG A 116 -5.81 13.59 17.72
C ARG A 116 -7.32 13.59 17.86
N ARG A 117 -8.04 13.08 16.86
CA ARG A 117 -9.50 12.96 16.89
C ARG A 117 -9.96 11.92 17.90
N ILE A 118 -9.29 10.77 17.99
CA ILE A 118 -9.60 9.73 18.97
C ILE A 118 -9.29 10.20 20.39
N ALA A 119 -8.15 10.87 20.61
CA ALA A 119 -7.81 11.46 21.91
C ALA A 119 -8.83 12.54 22.32
N ALA A 120 -9.24 13.42 21.39
CA ALA A 120 -10.28 14.42 21.64
C ALA A 120 -11.64 13.78 21.96
N LEU A 121 -12.01 12.72 21.24
CA LEU A 121 -13.25 12.00 21.49
C LEU A 121 -13.23 11.28 22.85
N GLY A 122 -12.12 10.63 23.20
CA GLY A 122 -11.92 10.01 24.51
C GLY A 122 -12.04 11.02 25.65
N ASN A 123 -11.42 12.19 25.52
CA ASN A 123 -11.55 13.28 26.49
C ASN A 123 -13.00 13.73 26.67
N LEU A 124 -13.75 13.87 25.57
CA LEU A 124 -15.16 14.27 25.61
C LEU A 124 -16.04 13.21 26.27
N LEU A 125 -15.85 11.94 25.93
CA LEU A 125 -16.62 10.82 26.48
C LEU A 125 -16.36 10.64 27.98
N ASN A 126 -15.10 10.78 28.41
CA ASN A 126 -14.74 10.82 29.84
C ASN A 126 -15.41 12.00 30.55
N ALA A 127 -15.34 13.22 29.99
CA ALA A 127 -15.97 14.40 30.59
C ALA A 127 -17.50 14.30 30.69
N LYS A 128 -18.13 13.53 29.80
CA LYS A 128 -19.57 13.25 29.83
C LYS A 128 -19.95 12.01 30.64
N GLY A 129 -18.98 11.29 31.20
CA GLY A 129 -19.20 10.10 32.02
C GLY A 129 -19.63 8.85 31.24
N PHE A 130 -19.50 8.85 29.91
CA PHE A 130 -19.82 7.69 29.06
C PHE A 130 -18.68 6.68 28.99
N MET A 131 -17.45 7.10 29.33
CA MET A 131 -16.29 6.23 29.45
C MET A 131 -15.76 6.34 30.89
N ASN A 132 -15.48 5.20 31.51
CA ASN A 132 -14.86 5.14 32.83
C ASN A 132 -13.36 4.88 32.68
N ILE A 133 -12.54 5.70 33.32
CA ILE A 133 -11.08 5.60 33.27
C ILE A 133 -10.57 4.24 33.74
N ASP A 134 -11.29 3.57 34.63
CA ASP A 134 -10.92 2.26 35.16
C ASP A 134 -11.15 1.13 34.15
N GLU A 135 -12.13 1.25 33.25
CA GLU A 135 -12.35 0.29 32.16
C GLU A 135 -11.27 0.43 31.09
N SER A 136 -10.96 1.68 30.70
CA SER A 136 -9.87 1.95 29.76
C SER A 136 -8.52 1.47 30.28
N ARG A 137 -8.24 1.60 31.59
CA ARG A 137 -7.03 1.06 32.22
C ARG A 137 -6.94 -0.47 32.15
N ARG A 138 -8.06 -1.17 32.34
CA ARG A 138 -8.11 -2.64 32.29
C ARG A 138 -7.84 -3.16 30.88
N LEU A 139 -8.44 -2.55 29.87
CA LEU A 139 -8.22 -2.92 28.46
C LEU A 139 -6.76 -2.72 28.03
N VAL A 140 -6.12 -1.63 28.46
CA VAL A 140 -4.69 -1.41 28.18
C VAL A 140 -3.82 -2.48 28.84
N ALA A 141 -4.13 -2.86 30.08
CA ALA A 141 -3.39 -3.91 30.78
C ALA A 141 -3.57 -5.30 30.12
N GLU A 142 -4.75 -5.56 29.55
CA GLU A 142 -5.06 -6.79 28.81
C GLU A 142 -4.28 -6.87 27.48
N LEU A 143 -4.24 -5.77 26.71
CA LEU A 143 -3.43 -5.68 25.49
C LEU A 143 -1.92 -5.89 25.76
N ASP A 144 -1.41 -5.30 26.83
CA ASP A 144 -0.01 -5.49 27.25
C ASP A 144 0.30 -6.94 27.65
N TYR A 145 -0.68 -7.64 28.22
CA TYR A 145 -0.56 -9.06 28.57
C TYR A 145 -0.52 -9.94 27.32
N GLU A 146 -1.43 -9.74 26.36
CA GLU A 146 -1.45 -10.47 25.10
C GLU A 146 -0.14 -10.29 24.31
N ARG A 147 0.41 -9.08 24.32
CA ARG A 147 1.68 -8.76 23.65
C ARG A 147 2.89 -9.43 24.29
N ARG A 148 2.89 -9.66 25.60
CA ARG A 148 3.97 -10.38 26.32
C ARG A 148 3.80 -11.90 26.24
N GLY A 149 2.58 -12.39 26.07
CA GLY A 149 2.29 -13.82 25.91
C GLY A 149 2.83 -14.43 24.62
N THR A 150 3.05 -13.63 23.58
CA THR A 150 3.64 -14.06 22.30
C THR A 150 5.17 -14.11 22.29
N GLU A 151 5.84 -13.65 23.36
CA GLU A 151 7.30 -13.56 23.45
C GLU A 151 7.96 -14.65 24.32
N HIS A 152 7.24 -15.68 24.77
CA HIS A 152 7.84 -16.73 25.61
C HIS A 152 8.59 -17.80 24.77
N PRO A 153 9.90 -17.99 24.93
CA PRO A 153 10.63 -19.05 24.26
C PRO A 153 10.29 -20.41 24.89
N MET A 154 10.13 -21.42 24.05
CA MET A 154 10.01 -22.83 24.42
C MET A 154 11.25 -23.24 25.22
N VAL A 155 11.15 -23.24 26.55
CA VAL A 155 12.15 -23.87 27.41
C VAL A 155 11.93 -25.38 27.32
N ASN A 156 12.72 -26.04 26.49
CA ASN A 156 12.84 -27.50 26.53
C ASN A 156 13.47 -27.86 27.89
N HIS A 157 12.73 -28.58 28.73
CA HIS A 157 13.32 -29.35 29.82
C HIS A 157 13.48 -30.79 29.35
N GLU A 158 14.73 -31.26 29.40
CA GLU A 158 15.13 -32.67 29.40
C GLU A 158 14.70 -33.38 30.68
#